data_AF-A0A9D7YZN8-F1
#
_entry.id   AF-A0A9D7YZN8-F1
#
_cell.length_a   1.000
_cell.length_b   1.000
_cell.length_c   1.000
_cell.angle_alpha   90.00
_cell.angle_beta   90.00
_cell.angle_gamma   90.00
#
_symmetry.space_group_name_H-M   'P 1'
#
loop_
_entity.id
_entity.type
_entity.pdbx_description
1 polymer ?
#
loop_
_entity_poly.entity_id
_entity_poly.type
_entity_poly.pdbx_seq_one_letter_code
_entity_poly.pdbx_strand_id
1 'polypeptide(L)'
;MLVHQAQAFTYHVPLERNRRYPVALDWHANPDRDDRLVLRGRVRDDDGTLLQEFTADIVLYVNRKGTPRERRAVFLHGRRPAAGWPSTAPSRLRHQRLCRGIGDRNPIHLDEFAARGVGLPGTIVHGMLVMGQFEAMLRAWRPGV
;
A
#
# COMPACT_ATOMS: atom_id res chain seq x y z
N MET A 1 13.59 -2.05 9.48
CA MET A 1 12.91 -1.87 8.19
C MET A 1 11.59 -1.17 8.40
N LEU A 2 11.13 -0.43 7.41
CA LEU A 2 9.82 0.21 7.41
C LEU A 2 8.86 -0.68 6.62
N VAL A 3 7.72 -1.03 7.21
CA VAL A 3 6.71 -1.88 6.57
C VAL A 3 5.41 -1.10 6.46
N HIS A 4 4.97 -0.87 5.22
CA HIS A 4 3.65 -0.30 4.95
C HIS A 4 2.59 -1.41 5.14
N GLN A 5 1.73 -1.26 6.15
CA GLN A 5 0.76 -2.30 6.52
C GLN A 5 -0.66 -2.05 6.02
N ALA A 6 -1.12 -0.81 6.03
CA ALA A 6 -2.45 -0.46 5.55
C ALA A 6 -2.44 0.89 4.87
N GLN A 7 -3.32 1.04 3.87
CA GLN A 7 -3.54 2.27 3.14
C GLN A 7 -5.05 2.43 2.91
N ALA A 8 -5.56 3.63 3.09
CA ALA A 8 -6.91 4.00 2.69
C ALA A 8 -6.88 5.32 1.92
N PHE A 9 -7.82 5.48 0.98
CA PHE A 9 -8.06 6.71 0.24
C PHE A 9 -9.54 7.02 0.26
N THR A 10 -9.87 8.29 0.51
CA THR A 10 -11.21 8.85 0.34
C THR A 10 -11.11 9.98 -0.68
N TYR A 11 -11.78 9.83 -1.81
CA TYR A 11 -11.83 10.84 -2.85
C TYR A 11 -13.13 11.62 -2.70
N HIS A 12 -13.04 12.95 -2.57
CA HIS A 12 -14.20 13.83 -2.54
C HIS A 12 -14.58 14.31 -3.95
N VAL A 13 -13.57 14.42 -4.82
CA VAL A 13 -13.72 14.68 -6.25
C VAL A 13 -12.67 13.89 -7.06
N PRO A 14 -12.86 13.68 -8.38
CA PRO A 14 -11.83 13.12 -9.24
C PRO A 14 -10.57 14.00 -9.28
N LEU A 15 -9.39 13.37 -9.28
CA LEU A 15 -8.12 14.07 -9.48
C LEU A 15 -7.70 13.99 -10.96
N GLU A 16 -7.48 15.16 -11.56
CA GLU A 16 -7.00 15.29 -12.94
C GLU A 16 -5.52 14.94 -13.08
N ARG A 17 -5.16 14.34 -14.21
CA ARG A 17 -3.76 14.06 -14.57
C ARG A 17 -3.04 15.36 -14.91
N ASN A 18 -1.72 15.39 -14.68
CA ASN A 18 -0.82 16.52 -14.99
C ASN A 18 -1.12 17.84 -14.25
N ARG A 19 -2.05 17.83 -13.29
CA ARG A 19 -2.29 18.93 -12.37
C ARG A 19 -1.43 18.77 -11.12
N ARG A 20 -0.93 19.89 -10.58
CA ARG A 20 -0.21 19.92 -9.30
C ARG A 20 -1.21 20.09 -8.18
N TYR A 21 -1.07 19.29 -7.13
CA TYR A 21 -1.91 19.41 -5.93
C TYR A 21 -1.04 19.61 -4.70
N PRO A 22 -1.31 20.64 -3.88
CA PRO A 22 -0.80 20.74 -2.53
C PRO A 22 -1.20 19.51 -1.69
N VAL A 23 -0.22 18.89 -1.03
CA VAL A 23 -0.44 17.78 -0.11
C VAL A 23 0.07 18.16 1.27
N ALA A 24 -0.81 18.15 2.26
CA ALA A 24 -0.45 18.30 3.66
C ALA A 24 -0.40 16.90 4.31
N LEU A 25 0.60 16.67 5.16
CA LEU A 25 0.80 15.40 5.86
C LEU A 25 0.93 15.65 7.36
N ASP A 26 0.11 14.95 8.13
CA ASP A 26 0.26 14.84 9.58
C ASP A 26 0.58 13.39 9.94
N TRP A 27 1.19 13.19 11.10
CA TRP A 27 1.47 11.85 11.60
C TRP A 27 1.36 11.79 13.11
N HIS A 28 1.10 10.59 13.64
CA HIS A 28 1.20 10.31 15.06
C HIS A 28 1.71 8.89 15.28
N ALA A 29 2.36 8.65 16.42
CA ALA A 29 2.61 7.29 16.89
C ALA A 29 1.29 6.65 17.31
N ASN A 30 1.11 5.37 17.02
CA ASN A 30 -0.06 4.64 17.48
C ASN A 30 0.02 4.52 19.02
N PRO A 31 -1.02 4.91 19.77
CA PRO A 31 -0.97 4.96 21.23
C PRO A 31 -0.80 3.57 21.87
N ASP A 32 -1.27 2.52 21.19
CA ASP A 32 -1.20 1.14 21.69
C ASP A 32 0.01 0.37 21.13
N ARG A 33 0.73 0.96 20.17
CA ARG A 33 1.80 0.32 19.39
C ARG A 33 2.89 1.33 19.05
N ASP A 34 3.87 1.46 19.93
CA ASP A 34 5.04 2.34 19.76
C ASP A 34 5.87 2.06 18.49
N ASP A 35 5.79 0.85 17.95
CA ASP A 35 6.37 0.43 16.68
C ASP A 35 5.57 0.87 15.45
N ARG A 36 4.48 1.63 15.62
CA ARG A 36 3.59 2.05 14.54
C ARG A 36 3.45 3.55 14.45
N LEU A 37 3.55 4.04 13.22
CA LEU A 37 3.22 5.40 12.82
C LEU A 37 1.96 5.37 11.96
N VAL A 38 1.04 6.28 12.23
CA VAL A 38 -0.15 6.50 11.41
C VAL A 38 0.02 7.86 10.75
N LEU A 39 0.02 7.87 9.42
CA LEU A 39 0.12 9.08 8.61
C LEU A 39 -1.28 9.43 8.08
N ARG A 40 -1.61 10.71 8.05
CA ARG A 40 -2.82 11.24 7.41
C ARG A 40 -2.42 12.32 6.41
N GLY A 41 -2.71 12.07 5.15
CA GLY A 41 -2.53 13.03 4.06
C GLY A 41 -3.84 13.69 3.66
N ARG A 42 -3.76 14.95 3.29
CA ARG A 42 -4.87 15.75 2.77
C ARG A 42 -4.42 16.46 1.50
N VAL A 43 -5.10 16.19 0.41
CA VAL A 43 -4.87 16.82 -0.90
C VAL A 43 -5.90 17.93 -1.06
N ARG A 44 -5.42 19.14 -1.35
CA ARG A 44 -6.29 20.31 -1.54
C ARG A 44 -6.08 20.93 -2.91
N ASP A 45 -7.05 21.72 -3.33
CA ASP A 45 -6.91 22.66 -4.44
C ASP A 45 -6.21 23.96 -3.96
N ASP A 46 -5.86 24.83 -4.91
CA ASP A 46 -5.21 26.11 -4.65
C ASP A 46 -6.10 27.07 -3.84
N ASP A 47 -7.43 26.93 -3.94
CA ASP A 47 -8.41 27.68 -3.14
C ASP A 47 -8.64 27.08 -1.74
N GLY A 48 -7.96 25.97 -1.41
CA GLY A 48 -8.07 25.27 -0.13
C GLY A 48 -9.15 24.18 -0.06
N THR A 49 -9.92 23.97 -1.13
CA THR A 49 -10.93 22.91 -1.21
C THR A 49 -10.30 21.54 -0.99
N LEU A 50 -10.89 20.70 -0.13
CA LEU A 50 -10.40 19.33 0.12
C LEU A 50 -10.83 18.38 -0.99
N LEU A 51 -9.85 17.79 -1.67
CA LEU A 51 -10.07 16.93 -2.84
C LEU A 51 -9.96 15.44 -2.49
N GLN A 52 -9.01 15.10 -1.62
CA GLN A 52 -8.76 13.72 -1.19
C GLN A 52 -8.19 13.70 0.22
N GLU A 53 -8.52 12.64 0.95
CA GLU A 53 -7.84 12.24 2.18
C GLU A 53 -7.25 10.85 2.02
N PHE A 54 -6.10 10.61 2.65
CA PHE A 54 -5.53 9.28 2.70
C PHE A 54 -4.88 9.00 4.05
N THR A 55 -4.88 7.74 4.45
CA THR A 55 -4.19 7.29 5.67
C THR A 55 -3.26 6.14 5.35
N ALA A 56 -2.11 6.11 6.00
CA ALA A 56 -1.14 5.03 5.87
C ALA A 56 -0.67 4.57 7.26
N ASP A 57 -0.72 3.27 7.50
CA ASP A 57 -0.17 2.65 8.70
C ASP A 57 1.20 2.07 8.38
N ILE A 58 2.19 2.58 9.08
CA ILE A 58 3.59 2.22 8.92
C ILE A 58 4.08 1.54 10.18
N VAL A 59 4.58 0.31 10.07
CA VAL A 59 5.32 -0.34 11.15
C VAL A 59 6.81 -0.07 10.97
N LEU A 60 7.42 0.52 12.00
CA LEU A 60 8.86 0.57 12.18
C LEU A 60 9.31 -0.78 12.74
N TYR A 61 9.52 -1.73 11.85
CA TYR A 61 9.99 -3.04 12.26
C TYR A 61 11.49 -2.97 12.56
N VAL A 62 11.84 -2.87 13.84
CA VAL A 62 13.16 -3.32 14.29
C VAL A 62 13.13 -4.84 14.22
N ASN A 63 14.14 -5.48 13.63
CA ASN A 63 14.26 -6.94 13.59
C ASN A 63 14.60 -7.46 15.01
N ARG A 64 13.69 -7.24 15.96
CA ARG A 64 13.75 -7.81 17.30
C ARG A 64 13.56 -9.31 17.10
N LYS A 65 14.54 -10.09 17.54
CA LYS A 65 14.40 -11.54 17.76
C LYS A 65 13.38 -11.75 18.89
N GLY A 66 12.10 -11.52 18.59
CA GLY A 66 10.98 -11.68 19.51
C GLY A 66 10.16 -12.90 19.11
N THR A 67 9.53 -13.54 20.10
CA THR A 67 8.58 -14.64 19.90
C THR A 67 7.48 -14.21 18.93
N PRO A 68 7.18 -15.00 17.88
CA PRO A 68 6.06 -14.73 16.99
C PRO A 68 4.79 -14.56 17.80
N ARG A 69 4.19 -13.37 17.76
CA ARG A 69 2.88 -13.14 18.37
C ARG A 69 1.81 -13.82 17.51
N GLU A 70 0.94 -14.57 18.16
CA GLU A 70 -0.17 -15.29 17.53
C GLU A 70 -1.03 -14.31 16.73
N ARG A 71 -1.09 -14.47 15.41
CA ARG A 71 -1.97 -13.67 14.54
C ARG A 71 -3.31 -14.39 14.47
N ARG A 72 -4.38 -13.79 15.01
CA ARG A 72 -5.73 -14.21 14.64
C ARG A 72 -5.97 -13.76 13.20
N ALA A 73 -5.84 -14.67 12.25
CA ALA A 73 -6.31 -14.45 10.90
C ALA A 73 -7.84 -14.35 10.95
N VAL A 74 -8.38 -13.14 10.78
CA VAL A 74 -9.81 -12.97 10.56
C VAL A 74 -10.07 -13.33 9.10
N PHE A 75 -10.30 -14.62 8.85
CA PHE A 75 -10.83 -15.07 7.57
C PHE A 75 -12.33 -14.77 7.56
N LEU A 76 -12.71 -13.66 6.93
CA LEU A 76 -14.09 -13.47 6.50
C LEU A 76 -14.39 -14.58 5.48
N HIS A 77 -15.15 -15.58 5.90
CA HIS A 77 -15.65 -16.64 5.03
C HIS A 77 -16.73 -16.04 4.12
N GLY A 78 -16.31 -15.38 3.03
CA GLY A 78 -17.17 -15.05 1.91
C GLY A 78 -17.32 -16.27 0.99
N ARG A 79 -18.51 -16.47 0.40
CA ARG A 79 -18.69 -17.42 -0.70
C ARG A 79 -17.62 -17.14 -1.75
N ARG A 80 -16.95 -18.17 -2.27
CA ARG A 80 -16.07 -18.01 -3.44
C ARG A 80 -16.88 -17.39 -4.58
N PRO A 81 -16.47 -16.27 -5.20
CA PRO A 81 -16.99 -15.86 -6.49
C PRO A 81 -17.14 -17.04 -7.47
N ALA A 82 -18.31 -17.09 -8.10
CA ALA A 82 -18.69 -18.16 -9.02
C ALA A 82 -17.85 -18.18 -10.32
N ALA A 83 -17.16 -17.09 -10.62
CA ALA A 83 -16.21 -16.97 -11.73
C ALA A 83 -14.78 -17.03 -11.19
N GLY A 84 -13.92 -17.85 -11.83
CA GLY A 84 -12.50 -17.93 -11.48
C GLY A 84 -11.85 -16.56 -11.45
N TRP A 85 -11.12 -16.24 -10.38
CA TRP A 85 -10.48 -14.94 -10.26
C TRP A 85 -9.44 -14.81 -11.37
N PRO A 86 -9.36 -13.66 -12.04
CA PRO A 86 -8.21 -13.36 -12.86
C PRO A 86 -6.95 -13.40 -11.97
N SER A 87 -6.08 -14.38 -12.22
CA SER A 87 -4.82 -14.56 -11.49
C SER A 87 -3.65 -14.11 -12.36
N THR A 88 -3.48 -12.80 -12.54
CA THR A 88 -2.25 -12.28 -13.13
C THR A 88 -1.31 -11.87 -12.00
N ALA A 89 -0.28 -12.67 -11.77
CA ALA A 89 0.83 -12.24 -10.91
C ALA A 89 1.51 -11.02 -11.55
N PRO A 90 1.87 -9.99 -10.76
CA PRO A 90 2.58 -8.84 -11.30
C PRO A 90 3.94 -9.26 -11.87
N SER A 91 4.21 -8.87 -13.12
CA SER A 91 5.51 -9.15 -13.75
C SER A 91 6.62 -8.27 -13.17
N ARG A 92 7.85 -8.77 -13.18
CA ARG A 92 9.05 -8.02 -12.73
C ARG A 92 9.19 -6.66 -13.43
N LEU A 93 8.87 -6.61 -14.72
CA LEU A 93 8.89 -5.37 -15.51
C LEU A 93 7.82 -4.36 -15.05
N ARG A 94 6.60 -4.82 -14.71
CA ARG A 94 5.56 -3.93 -14.16
C ARG A 94 5.95 -3.41 -12.78
N HIS A 95 6.53 -4.28 -11.95
CA HIS A 95 7.02 -3.90 -10.63
C HIS A 95 8.10 -2.83 -10.72
N GLN A 96 9.16 -3.04 -11.51
CA GLN A 96 10.22 -2.04 -11.71
C GLN A 96 9.71 -0.71 -12.27
N ARG A 97 8.76 -0.76 -13.23
CA ARG A 97 8.13 0.46 -13.77
C ARG A 97 7.37 1.22 -12.69
N LEU A 98 6.62 0.53 -11.83
CA LEU A 98 5.95 1.18 -10.71
C LEU A 98 6.96 1.83 -9.77
N CYS A 99 7.98 1.10 -9.29
CA CYS A 99 8.99 1.64 -8.37
C CYS A 99 9.58 2.97 -8.89
N ARG A 100 9.91 3.00 -10.18
CA ARG A 100 10.45 4.20 -10.83
C ARG A 100 9.40 5.30 -10.97
N GLY A 101 8.17 4.96 -11.35
CA GLY A 101 7.09 5.90 -11.63
C GLY A 101 6.51 6.57 -10.38
N ILE A 102 6.41 5.87 -9.25
CA ILE A 102 5.87 6.42 -8.00
C ILE A 102 6.95 7.01 -7.09
N GLY A 103 8.23 6.86 -7.46
CA GLY A 103 9.36 7.35 -6.67
C GLY A 103 9.72 6.49 -5.45
N ASP A 104 8.99 5.41 -5.17
CA ASP A 104 9.34 4.44 -4.13
C ASP A 104 10.47 3.52 -4.65
N ARG A 105 11.69 3.84 -4.21
CA ARG A 105 12.91 3.11 -4.54
C ARG A 105 13.43 2.31 -3.34
N ASN A 106 12.56 1.92 -2.41
CA ASN A 106 12.97 1.12 -1.27
C ASN A 106 13.71 -0.17 -1.75
N PRO A 107 14.98 -0.39 -1.35
CA PRO A 107 15.82 -1.46 -1.87
C PRO A 107 15.23 -2.87 -1.72
N ILE A 108 14.36 -3.11 -0.75
CA ILE A 108 13.71 -4.42 -0.55
C ILE A 108 12.89 -4.88 -1.77
N HIS A 109 12.57 -3.97 -2.69
CA HIS A 109 11.84 -4.24 -3.92
C HIS A 109 12.72 -4.41 -5.15
N LEU A 110 14.01 -4.06 -5.07
CA LEU A 110 14.90 -3.94 -6.23
C LEU A 110 16.22 -4.68 -6.07
N ASP A 111 16.66 -4.95 -4.84
CA ASP A 111 17.96 -5.52 -4.49
C ASP A 111 17.79 -6.75 -3.58
N GLU A 112 18.20 -7.91 -4.09
CA GLU A 112 18.15 -9.19 -3.36
C GLU A 112 19.00 -9.20 -2.08
N PHE A 113 20.17 -8.56 -2.08
CA PHE A 113 21.03 -8.52 -0.90
C PHE A 113 20.42 -7.63 0.18
N ALA A 114 19.90 -6.46 -0.19
CA ALA A 114 19.20 -5.58 0.74
C ALA A 114 17.94 -6.26 1.32
N ALA A 115 17.15 -6.94 0.49
CA ALA A 115 15.98 -7.67 0.94
C ALA A 115 16.33 -8.83 1.89
N ARG A 116 17.35 -9.63 1.54
CA ARG A 116 17.85 -10.70 2.43
C ARG A 116 18.46 -10.18 3.71
N GLY A 117 19.16 -9.04 3.65
CA GLY A 117 19.76 -8.37 4.81
C GLY A 117 18.74 -7.95 5.88
N VAL A 118 17.47 -7.74 5.50
CA VAL A 118 16.38 -7.46 6.43
C VAL A 118 15.52 -8.68 6.78
N GLY A 119 15.93 -9.88 6.37
CA GLY A 119 15.28 -11.15 6.70
C GLY A 119 14.17 -11.60 5.75
N LEU A 120 14.05 -10.99 4.56
CA LEU A 120 13.16 -11.46 3.50
C LEU A 120 13.84 -12.58 2.67
N PRO A 121 13.09 -13.51 2.04
CA PRO A 121 13.70 -14.57 1.21
C PRO A 121 14.36 -14.04 -0.08
N GLY A 122 13.96 -12.86 -0.54
CA GLY A 122 14.42 -12.17 -1.74
C GLY A 122 13.63 -10.87 -1.91
N THR A 123 13.73 -10.24 -3.08
CA THR A 123 12.91 -9.04 -3.36
C THR A 123 11.42 -9.36 -3.26
N ILE A 124 10.65 -8.41 -2.72
CA ILE A 124 9.19 -8.53 -2.60
C ILE A 124 8.48 -7.50 -3.47
N VAL A 125 7.26 -7.81 -3.88
CA VAL A 125 6.42 -6.89 -4.66
C VAL A 125 5.97 -5.71 -3.81
N HIS A 126 5.92 -4.50 -4.39
CA HIS A 126 5.34 -3.32 -3.73
C HIS A 126 3.87 -3.56 -3.38
N GLY A 127 3.46 -3.31 -2.13
CA GLY A 127 2.05 -3.43 -1.72
C GLY A 127 1.11 -2.54 -2.55
N MET A 128 1.58 -1.33 -2.91
CA MET A 128 0.85 -0.41 -3.79
C MET A 128 0.64 -0.98 -5.21
N LEU A 129 1.53 -1.84 -5.71
CA LEU A 129 1.32 -2.53 -7.00
C LEU A 129 0.18 -3.55 -6.91
N VAL A 130 0.13 -4.27 -5.79
CA VAL A 130 -0.92 -5.26 -5.54
C VAL A 130 -2.27 -4.54 -5.41
N MET A 131 -2.32 -3.47 -4.62
CA MET A 131 -3.53 -2.66 -4.46
C MET A 131 -3.97 -1.99 -5.77
N GLY A 132 -3.05 -1.46 -6.57
CA GLY A 132 -3.39 -0.87 -7.87
C GLY A 132 -3.95 -1.86 -8.89
N GLN A 133 -3.67 -3.16 -8.74
CA GLN A 133 -4.30 -4.21 -9.56
C GLN A 133 -5.70 -4.58 -9.08
N PHE A 134 -6.06 -4.22 -7.84
CA PHE A 134 -7.34 -4.58 -7.24
C PHE A 134 -8.52 -3.99 -8.00
N GLU A 135 -8.41 -2.77 -8.54
CA GLU A 135 -9.47 -2.16 -9.34
C GLU A 135 -9.80 -3.00 -10.59
N ALA A 136 -8.79 -3.46 -11.34
CA ALA A 136 -9.01 -4.31 -12.50
C ALA A 136 -9.68 -5.63 -12.13
N MET A 137 -9.30 -6.21 -10.98
CA MET A 137 -9.93 -7.42 -10.44
C MET A 137 -11.39 -7.18 -10.04
N LEU A 138 -11.69 -6.03 -9.40
CA LEU A 138 -13.06 -5.64 -9.04
C LEU A 138 -13.93 -5.45 -10.28
N ARG A 139 -13.42 -4.75 -11.31
CA ARG A 139 -14.13 -4.55 -12.58
C ARG A 139 -14.41 -5.86 -13.30
N ALA A 140 -13.47 -6.81 -13.27
CA ALA A 140 -13.66 -8.14 -13.84
C ALA A 140 -14.70 -8.96 -13.05
N TRP A 141 -14.70 -8.85 -11.72
CA TRP A 141 -15.64 -9.55 -10.85
C TRP A 141 -17.07 -8.98 -10.95
N ARG A 142 -17.21 -7.65 -11.04
CA ARG A 142 -18.51 -6.98 -11.14
C ARG A 142 -18.51 -5.95 -12.29
N PRO A 143 -18.74 -6.41 -13.53
CA PRO A 143 -18.86 -5.50 -14.67
C PRO A 143 -20.03 -4.53 -14.46
N GLY A 144 -19.83 -3.23 -14.73
CA GLY A 144 -20.90 -2.22 -14.71
C GLY A 144 -21.06 -1.42 -13.41
N VAL A 145 -20.13 -1.54 -12.45
CA VAL A 145 -19.85 -0.49 -11.44
C VAL A 145 -18.59 0.29 -11.78
#